data_AF-X0H2B1-F1
#
_entry.id   AF-X0H2B1-F1
#
_cell.length_a   1.000
_cell.length_b   1.000
_cell.length_c   1.000
_cell.angle_alpha   90.00
_cell.angle_beta   90.00
_cell.angle_gamma   90.00
#
_symmetry.space_group_name_H-M   'P 1'
#
loop_
_entity.id
_entity.type
_entity.pdbx_description
1 polymer ?
#
loop_
_entity_poly.entity_id
_entity_poly.type
_entity_poly.pdbx_seq_one_letter_code
_entity_poly.pdbx_strand_id
1 'polypeptide(L)'
;MMVSLNILRALTCLNSAQSILPLSPPHSPISPKLTGDPCIQIDGVWKITEDCVDPLYSQPIIDNETHETLPLPHLRISGRFEGTTVDFNIYLPENGWKGRFFQLVFPLQNSTASDREIGFGAESGGYTVRASGRPTYRGDAAAAKVGMMIAREYYKPKTNKIYGYIYGGSGGSLVTVGAMENTIGIWSGALTLVQAVPVSINNWSIRALAGLVLENKSVEIEDALRPGGSGDVYSSLSPTERTAFEEATALGVPIKGWESFYETGASESLWESLRTVSGAAVTRMDPTYVDDFWNKPGYLGSEHSSLGEIFRKEMLDYKTSIISIRRGVNQIPVGLTLEKAPESARTYWLDIILLSKDGEALGKITVKGRNDNNNKTVTLHHDNDLAILSLLQEGKSSTHVTDPPW
;
A
#
# COMPACT_ATOMS: atom_id res chain seq x y z
N MET A 1 40.54 23.40 -5.56
CA MET A 1 39.65 24.34 -4.85
C MET A 1 38.48 23.52 -4.36
N MET A 2 38.53 23.15 -3.08
CA MET A 2 37.81 22.04 -2.47
C MET A 2 37.51 22.49 -1.05
N VAL A 3 36.23 22.61 -0.67
CA VAL A 3 35.85 22.92 0.71
C VAL A 3 34.73 21.95 1.11
N SER A 4 35.11 21.05 2.00
CA SER A 4 34.27 20.20 2.83
C SER A 4 33.77 21.03 4.02
N LEU A 5 32.49 20.90 4.39
CA LEU A 5 31.97 21.43 5.65
C LEU A 5 31.19 20.34 6.41
N ASN A 6 31.81 19.87 7.49
CA ASN A 6 31.24 19.01 8.51
C ASN A 6 30.15 19.77 9.30
N ILE A 7 28.93 19.23 9.36
CA ILE A 7 27.90 19.66 10.32
C ILE A 7 27.86 18.61 11.44
N LEU A 8 28.70 18.83 12.46
CA LEU A 8 28.62 18.15 13.75
C LEU A 8 29.03 19.17 14.84
N ARG A 9 28.10 20.06 15.21
CA ARG A 9 28.09 20.86 16.46
C ARG A 9 26.88 21.80 16.46
N ALA A 10 25.73 21.28 16.88
CA ALA A 10 24.60 22.07 17.36
C ALA A 10 23.74 21.22 18.32
N LEU A 11 24.40 20.61 19.30
CA LEU A 11 23.77 20.04 20.48
C LEU A 11 24.60 20.53 21.65
N THR A 12 24.06 21.54 22.35
CA THR A 12 24.37 22.05 23.71
C THR A 12 24.27 23.57 23.69
N CYS A 13 23.05 24.09 23.85
CA CYS A 13 22.72 25.35 24.53
C CYS A 13 21.24 25.65 24.25
N LEU A 14 20.36 25.05 25.04
CA LEU A 14 19.00 25.53 25.35
C LEU A 14 18.47 24.66 26.49
N ASN A 15 19.12 24.79 27.64
CA ASN A 15 18.64 24.26 28.92
C ASN A 15 18.68 25.42 29.91
N SER A 16 17.63 26.25 29.92
CA SER A 16 17.23 27.15 31.01
C SER A 16 16.14 28.11 30.55
N ALA A 17 14.92 27.60 30.35
CA ALA A 17 13.66 28.34 30.49
C ALA A 17 12.49 27.36 30.53
N GLN A 18 12.49 26.44 31.50
CA GLN A 18 11.26 25.79 31.92
C GLN A 18 10.51 26.78 32.82
N SER A 19 9.71 27.64 32.20
CA SER A 19 8.57 28.23 32.89
C SER A 19 7.63 27.09 33.26
N ILE A 20 7.48 26.86 34.56
CA ILE A 20 6.51 25.94 35.15
C ILE A 20 5.12 26.52 34.83
N LEU A 21 4.57 26.13 33.69
CA LEU A 21 3.12 26.16 33.48
C LEU A 21 2.54 24.99 34.28
N PRO A 22 1.47 25.18 35.06
CA PRO A 22 0.82 24.07 35.75
C PRO A 22 0.41 23.03 34.71
N LEU A 23 0.83 21.78 34.92
CA LEU A 23 0.27 20.63 34.22
C LEU A 23 -1.24 20.67 34.40
N SER A 24 -1.98 20.87 33.30
CA SER A 24 -3.42 20.71 33.28
C SER A 24 -3.75 19.33 33.86
N PRO A 25 -4.76 19.21 34.74
CA PRO A 25 -5.15 17.91 35.27
C PRO A 25 -5.51 16.97 34.12
N PRO A 26 -5.25 15.65 34.24
CA PRO A 26 -5.64 14.68 33.24
C PRO A 26 -7.15 14.84 33.01
N HIS A 27 -7.52 15.33 31.82
CA HIS A 27 -8.92 15.38 31.43
C HIS A 27 -9.42 13.95 31.44
N SER A 28 -10.41 13.67 32.28
CA SER A 28 -11.09 12.38 32.22
C SER A 28 -11.68 12.24 30.82
N PRO A 29 -11.47 11.12 30.13
CA PRO A 29 -11.95 10.95 28.77
C PRO A 29 -13.47 11.19 28.72
N ILE A 30 -13.88 12.15 27.90
CA ILE A 30 -15.30 12.48 27.72
C ILE A 30 -15.84 11.49 26.70
N SER A 31 -16.88 10.75 27.06
CA SER A 31 -17.59 9.85 26.14
C SER A 31 -18.87 10.51 25.66
N PRO A 32 -18.89 11.14 24.48
CA PRO A 32 -20.12 11.72 23.96
C PRO A 32 -21.15 10.62 23.68
N LYS A 33 -22.40 10.87 24.08
CA LYS A 33 -23.48 9.92 23.84
C LYS A 33 -24.02 10.09 22.43
N LEU A 34 -23.77 9.12 21.57
CA LEU A 34 -24.56 8.95 20.35
C LEU A 34 -25.99 8.57 20.75
N THR A 35 -26.98 9.25 20.19
CA THR A 35 -28.41 9.00 20.44
C THR A 35 -29.07 8.53 19.15
N GLY A 36 -29.98 7.57 19.25
CA GLY A 36 -30.61 6.93 18.10
C GLY A 36 -30.88 5.45 18.31
N ASP A 37 -31.77 4.90 17.50
CA ASP A 37 -31.99 3.44 17.45
C ASP A 37 -30.75 2.75 16.87
N PRO A 38 -30.47 1.48 17.21
CA PRO A 38 -29.41 0.73 16.56
C PRO A 38 -29.62 0.67 15.05
N CYS A 39 -28.54 0.83 14.28
CA CYS A 39 -28.59 0.60 12.84
C CYS A 39 -29.01 -0.85 12.53
N ILE A 40 -29.45 -1.11 11.31
CA ILE A 40 -29.94 -2.43 10.89
C ILE A 40 -29.09 -3.01 9.77
N GLN A 41 -29.19 -4.33 9.57
CA GLN A 41 -28.64 -5.00 8.39
C GLN A 41 -29.74 -5.31 7.38
N ILE A 42 -29.41 -5.13 6.10
CA ILE A 42 -30.20 -5.62 4.95
C ILE A 42 -29.26 -6.52 4.15
N ASP A 43 -29.64 -7.79 3.96
CA ASP A 43 -28.84 -8.81 3.27
C ASP A 43 -27.41 -8.94 3.83
N GLY A 44 -27.27 -8.85 5.15
CA GLY A 44 -25.98 -8.94 5.85
C GLY A 44 -25.13 -7.66 5.80
N VAL A 45 -25.59 -6.61 5.11
CA VAL A 45 -24.89 -5.32 5.01
C VAL A 45 -25.52 -4.31 5.95
N TRP A 46 -24.70 -3.67 6.78
CA TRP A 46 -25.17 -2.61 7.67
C TRP A 46 -25.66 -1.39 6.87
N LYS A 47 -26.77 -0.80 7.28
CA LYS A 47 -27.27 0.46 6.70
C LYS A 47 -27.19 1.53 7.76
N ILE A 48 -26.32 2.52 7.52
CA ILE A 48 -26.00 3.54 8.53
C ILE A 48 -26.64 4.86 8.13
N THR A 49 -27.49 5.39 8.98
CA THR A 49 -28.16 6.67 8.80
C THR A 49 -27.65 7.70 9.79
N GLU A 50 -27.96 8.98 9.56
CA GLU A 50 -27.62 10.06 10.50
C GLU A 50 -28.23 9.83 11.90
N ASP A 51 -29.39 9.18 11.96
CA ASP A 51 -30.20 8.99 13.17
C ASP A 51 -30.00 7.62 13.86
N CYS A 52 -29.35 6.63 13.24
CA CYS A 52 -29.11 5.33 13.89
C CYS A 52 -27.69 5.17 14.46
N VAL A 53 -27.50 4.42 15.54
CA VAL A 53 -26.17 4.16 16.11
C VAL A 53 -25.63 2.82 15.62
N ASP A 54 -24.46 2.82 14.99
CA ASP A 54 -23.78 1.57 14.64
C ASP A 54 -23.40 0.81 15.93
N PRO A 55 -23.84 -0.43 16.14
CA PRO A 55 -23.58 -1.15 17.39
C PRO A 55 -22.08 -1.31 17.72
N LEU A 56 -21.24 -1.47 16.70
CA LEU A 56 -19.79 -1.63 16.86
C LEU A 56 -19.08 -0.32 17.21
N TYR A 57 -19.64 0.82 16.78
CA TYR A 57 -19.05 2.15 16.96
C TYR A 57 -19.91 3.04 17.88
N SER A 58 -20.64 2.42 18.80
CA SER A 58 -21.65 3.08 19.64
C SER A 58 -21.07 3.92 20.79
N GLN A 59 -19.81 3.69 21.16
CA GLN A 59 -19.14 4.33 22.30
C GLN A 59 -17.88 5.10 21.84
N PRO A 60 -18.02 6.33 21.33
CA PRO A 60 -16.88 7.20 21.09
C PRO A 60 -16.30 7.72 22.42
N ILE A 61 -14.98 7.74 22.50
CA ILE A 61 -14.21 8.29 23.62
C ILE A 61 -13.32 9.41 23.06
N ILE A 62 -13.43 10.62 23.63
CA ILE A 62 -12.53 11.73 23.31
C ILE A 62 -11.27 11.58 24.16
N ASP A 63 -10.14 11.47 23.47
CA ASP A 63 -8.82 11.28 24.08
C ASP A 63 -8.11 12.61 24.33
N ASN A 64 -8.25 13.58 23.43
CA ASN A 64 -7.58 14.87 23.55
C ASN A 64 -8.25 15.97 22.72
N GLU A 65 -8.07 17.22 23.17
CA GLU A 65 -8.49 18.44 22.46
C GLU A 65 -7.33 19.44 22.49
N THR A 66 -6.89 19.90 21.31
CA THR A 66 -5.73 20.79 21.18
C THR A 66 -5.98 21.89 20.16
N HIS A 67 -5.70 23.14 20.54
CA HIS A 67 -5.64 24.25 19.59
C HIS A 67 -4.28 24.24 18.88
N GLU A 68 -4.29 24.18 17.56
CA GLU A 68 -3.12 24.13 16.70
C GLU A 68 -3.10 25.35 15.77
N THR A 69 -1.90 25.83 15.41
CA THR A 69 -1.73 27.03 14.57
C THR A 69 -1.35 26.74 13.13
N LEU A 70 -0.90 25.51 12.83
CA LEU A 70 -0.52 25.04 11.51
C LEU A 70 -1.43 23.87 11.11
N PRO A 71 -1.82 23.74 9.82
CA PRO A 71 -1.51 24.63 8.69
C PRO A 71 -2.28 25.97 8.73
N LEU A 72 -3.29 26.05 9.59
CA LEU A 72 -4.03 27.25 9.97
C LEU A 72 -4.57 27.08 11.40
N PRO A 73 -5.00 28.16 12.09
CA PRO A 73 -5.63 28.05 13.40
C PRO A 73 -6.87 27.14 13.39
N HIS A 74 -6.80 26.04 14.12
CA HIS A 74 -7.88 25.06 14.21
C HIS A 74 -7.86 24.33 15.54
N LEU A 75 -9.02 23.84 15.96
CA LEU A 75 -9.16 22.89 17.05
C LEU A 75 -9.02 21.47 16.49
N ARG A 76 -8.06 20.70 17.01
CA ARG A 76 -7.95 19.26 16.77
C ARG A 76 -8.56 18.50 17.92
N ILE A 77 -9.47 17.58 17.61
CA ILE A 77 -10.04 16.64 18.57
C ILE A 77 -9.68 15.22 18.13
N SER A 78 -9.01 14.47 19.00
CA SER A 78 -8.68 13.07 18.78
C SER A 78 -9.54 12.18 19.67
N GLY A 79 -9.96 11.03 19.15
CA GLY A 79 -10.72 10.05 19.92
C GLY A 79 -10.69 8.66 19.29
N ARG A 80 -11.40 7.73 19.92
CA ARG A 80 -11.50 6.33 19.48
C ARG A 80 -12.86 5.74 19.79
N PHE A 81 -13.18 4.60 19.17
CA PHE A 81 -14.37 3.83 19.52
C PHE A 81 -13.99 2.66 20.43
N GLU A 82 -14.60 2.61 21.61
CA GLU A 82 -14.37 1.55 22.60
C GLU A 82 -14.62 0.16 22.02
N GLY A 83 -13.76 -0.81 22.34
CA GLY A 83 -13.86 -2.17 21.83
C GLY A 83 -13.45 -2.34 20.36
N THR A 84 -12.90 -1.29 19.72
CA THR A 84 -12.42 -1.34 18.34
C THR A 84 -10.97 -0.86 18.24
N THR A 85 -10.34 -1.09 17.10
CA THR A 85 -9.04 -0.50 16.74
C THR A 85 -9.18 0.78 15.92
N VAL A 86 -10.39 1.37 15.87
CA VAL A 86 -10.67 2.56 15.07
C VAL A 86 -10.58 3.79 15.96
N ASP A 87 -9.66 4.68 15.58
CA ASP A 87 -9.46 6.01 16.14
C ASP A 87 -9.73 7.08 15.08
N PHE A 88 -9.96 8.32 15.50
CA PHE A 88 -10.34 9.42 14.62
C PHE A 88 -9.73 10.74 15.07
N ASN A 89 -9.52 11.64 14.11
CA ASN A 89 -9.24 13.05 14.36
C ASN A 89 -10.23 13.93 13.59
N ILE A 90 -10.64 15.02 14.23
CA ILE A 90 -11.50 16.05 13.67
C ILE A 90 -10.77 17.38 13.80
N TYR A 91 -10.63 18.09 12.68
CA TYR A 91 -9.87 19.32 12.57
C TYR A 91 -10.82 20.46 12.21
N LEU A 92 -11.19 21.27 13.20
CA LEU A 92 -12.19 22.33 13.10
C LEU A 92 -11.51 23.71 12.96
N PRO A 93 -11.48 24.32 11.76
CA PRO A 93 -10.95 25.67 11.58
C PRO A 93 -11.63 26.68 12.51
N GLU A 94 -10.86 27.54 13.17
CA GLU A 94 -11.46 28.53 14.09
C GLU A 94 -12.37 29.53 13.35
N ASN A 95 -12.08 29.77 12.07
CA ASN A 95 -12.79 30.74 11.23
C ASN A 95 -13.13 30.16 9.85
N GLY A 96 -14.11 30.77 9.18
CA GLY A 96 -14.41 30.49 7.78
C GLY A 96 -15.27 29.25 7.51
N TRP A 97 -15.77 28.57 8.55
CA TRP A 97 -16.67 27.43 8.39
C TRP A 97 -18.02 27.85 7.77
N LYS A 98 -18.47 27.09 6.76
CA LYS A 98 -19.68 27.34 5.96
C LYS A 98 -20.64 26.15 6.00
N GLY A 99 -20.62 25.37 7.08
CA GLY A 99 -21.55 24.25 7.27
C GLY A 99 -21.16 22.98 6.52
N ARG A 100 -19.86 22.73 6.29
CA ARG A 100 -19.38 21.56 5.53
C ARG A 100 -18.40 20.70 6.32
N PHE A 101 -18.17 19.48 5.87
CA PHE A 101 -16.99 18.70 6.23
C PHE A 101 -16.48 17.83 5.09
N PHE A 102 -15.21 17.47 5.15
CA PHE A 102 -14.53 16.67 4.13
C PHE A 102 -13.82 15.47 4.77
N GLN A 103 -13.91 14.31 4.13
CA GLN A 103 -13.33 13.07 4.63
C GLN A 103 -12.65 12.31 3.49
N LEU A 104 -11.32 12.27 3.53
CA LEU A 104 -10.52 11.39 2.68
C LEU A 104 -10.60 9.97 3.24
N VAL A 105 -10.88 8.99 2.37
CA VAL A 105 -10.90 7.56 2.71
C VAL A 105 -9.91 6.73 1.89
N PHE A 106 -9.25 5.77 2.55
CA PHE A 106 -8.34 4.80 1.95
C PHE A 106 -8.27 3.49 2.77
N PRO A 107 -8.11 2.30 2.16
CA PRO A 107 -8.10 1.01 2.88
C PRO A 107 -7.06 0.83 3.98
N LEU A 108 -5.93 1.52 3.86
CA LEU A 108 -4.78 1.42 4.78
C LEU A 108 -4.54 2.75 5.51
N GLN A 109 -5.63 3.49 5.76
CA GLN A 109 -5.54 4.81 6.36
C GLN A 109 -5.27 4.79 7.86
N ASN A 110 -4.57 5.81 8.33
CA ASN A 110 -4.59 6.23 9.72
C ASN A 110 -5.57 7.40 9.90
N SER A 111 -5.78 7.79 11.15
CA SER A 111 -6.66 8.88 11.54
C SER A 111 -6.03 10.27 11.41
N THR A 112 -4.78 10.41 10.97
CA THR A 112 -4.10 11.71 10.88
C THR A 112 -4.35 12.33 9.52
N ALA A 113 -4.82 13.57 9.49
CA ALA A 113 -4.89 14.38 8.28
C ALA A 113 -3.55 15.05 8.00
N SER A 114 -3.16 15.14 6.72
CA SER A 114 -2.06 16.01 6.31
C SER A 114 -2.47 17.48 6.34
N ASP A 115 -1.48 18.37 6.44
CA ASP A 115 -1.67 19.83 6.33
C ASP A 115 -2.47 20.22 5.08
N ARG A 116 -2.25 19.52 3.97
CA ARG A 116 -2.97 19.77 2.71
C ARG A 116 -4.45 19.42 2.81
N GLU A 117 -4.81 18.34 3.51
CA GLU A 117 -6.21 17.93 3.72
C GLU A 117 -6.93 18.89 4.67
N ILE A 118 -6.26 19.33 5.74
CA ILE A 118 -6.81 20.31 6.69
C ILE A 118 -7.03 21.66 5.97
N GLY A 119 -6.01 22.12 5.22
CA GLY A 119 -6.09 23.34 4.42
C GLY A 119 -7.22 23.28 3.37
N PHE A 120 -7.29 22.18 2.61
CA PHE A 120 -8.37 21.97 1.63
C PHE A 120 -9.76 22.04 2.26
N GLY A 121 -9.96 21.38 3.41
CA GLY A 121 -11.22 21.43 4.14
C GLY A 121 -11.58 22.86 4.53
N ALA A 122 -10.65 23.57 5.16
CA ALA A 122 -10.84 24.93 5.64
C ALA A 122 -11.14 25.92 4.52
N GLU A 123 -10.33 25.92 3.44
CA GLU A 123 -10.53 26.79 2.27
C GLU A 123 -11.86 26.51 1.57
N SER A 124 -12.32 25.27 1.61
CA SER A 124 -13.62 24.84 1.07
C SER A 124 -14.79 25.13 2.03
N GLY A 125 -14.54 25.76 3.18
CA GLY A 125 -15.53 26.14 4.18
C GLY A 125 -16.02 24.97 5.04
N GLY A 126 -15.20 23.95 5.24
CA GLY A 126 -15.50 22.78 6.06
C GLY A 126 -14.42 22.44 7.09
N TYR A 127 -14.76 21.57 8.04
CA TYR A 127 -13.77 20.90 8.87
C TYR A 127 -13.34 19.58 8.22
N THR A 128 -12.21 19.03 8.65
CA THR A 128 -11.68 17.76 8.12
C THR A 128 -11.90 16.64 9.13
N VAL A 129 -12.32 15.47 8.64
CA VAL A 129 -12.46 14.24 9.44
C VAL A 129 -11.54 13.18 8.87
N ARG A 130 -10.82 12.48 9.75
CA ARG A 130 -10.05 11.28 9.41
C ARG A 130 -10.31 10.21 10.44
N ALA A 131 -10.48 8.98 9.99
CA ALA A 131 -10.58 7.80 10.85
C ALA A 131 -9.49 6.80 10.43
N SER A 132 -8.98 6.01 11.37
CA SER A 132 -8.17 4.84 11.07
C SER A 132 -9.09 3.66 10.75
N GLY A 133 -8.52 2.58 10.21
CA GLY A 133 -9.20 1.30 10.18
C GLY A 133 -9.14 0.58 8.84
N ARG A 134 -9.94 -0.48 8.77
CA ARG A 134 -10.04 -1.42 7.64
C ARG A 134 -10.92 -0.84 6.52
N PRO A 135 -10.86 -1.37 5.28
CA PRO A 135 -11.63 -0.89 4.13
C PRO A 135 -13.15 -1.17 4.27
N THR A 136 -13.79 -0.46 5.19
CA THR A 136 -15.23 -0.51 5.43
C THR A 136 -15.71 0.92 5.67
N TYR A 137 -16.92 1.24 5.25
CA TYR A 137 -17.49 2.59 5.44
C TYR A 137 -17.97 2.87 6.87
N ARG A 138 -18.10 1.84 7.73
CA ARG A 138 -18.80 1.95 9.02
C ARG A 138 -18.04 2.82 10.02
N GLY A 139 -16.74 2.60 10.17
CA GLY A 139 -15.89 3.42 11.04
C GLY A 139 -15.81 4.87 10.57
N ASP A 140 -15.67 5.07 9.26
CA ASP A 140 -15.70 6.40 8.64
C ASP A 140 -17.03 7.12 8.89
N ALA A 141 -18.16 6.43 8.74
CA ALA A 141 -19.49 6.97 9.01
C ALA A 141 -19.66 7.35 10.48
N ALA A 142 -19.22 6.49 11.41
CA ALA A 142 -19.27 6.78 12.84
C ALA A 142 -18.44 8.02 13.19
N ALA A 143 -17.21 8.12 12.67
CA ALA A 143 -16.34 9.30 12.88
C ALA A 143 -16.96 10.57 12.31
N ALA A 144 -17.57 10.51 11.11
CA ALA A 144 -18.29 11.63 10.52
C ALA A 144 -19.45 12.12 11.42
N LYS A 145 -20.21 11.19 12.01
CA LYS A 145 -21.30 11.51 12.95
C LYS A 145 -20.79 12.19 14.22
N VAL A 146 -19.71 11.67 14.81
CA VAL A 146 -19.06 12.31 15.96
C VAL A 146 -18.59 13.72 15.58
N GLY A 147 -17.99 13.89 14.39
CA GLY A 147 -17.60 15.18 13.84
C GLY A 147 -18.76 16.15 13.70
N MET A 148 -19.91 15.71 13.16
CA MET A 148 -21.10 16.55 13.01
C MET A 148 -21.64 17.01 14.37
N MET A 149 -21.68 16.12 15.35
CA MET A 149 -22.10 16.45 16.72
C MET A 149 -21.16 17.48 17.36
N ILE A 150 -19.86 17.27 17.27
CA ILE A 150 -18.85 18.20 17.81
C ILE A 150 -18.92 19.56 17.10
N ALA A 151 -19.02 19.57 15.77
CA ALA A 151 -19.10 20.80 15.00
C ALA A 151 -20.37 21.62 15.31
N ARG A 152 -21.50 20.95 15.60
CA ARG A 152 -22.73 21.62 16.05
C ARG A 152 -22.53 22.35 17.37
N GLU A 153 -21.83 21.74 18.32
CA GLU A 153 -21.53 22.39 19.61
C GLU A 153 -20.48 23.50 19.47
N TYR A 154 -19.42 23.25 18.70
CA TYR A 154 -18.31 24.19 18.54
C TYR A 154 -18.73 25.46 17.79
N TYR A 155 -19.40 25.32 16.63
CA TYR A 155 -19.75 26.45 15.77
C TYR A 155 -21.13 27.04 16.04
N LYS A 156 -22.00 26.33 16.76
CA LYS A 156 -23.39 26.75 17.07
C LYS A 156 -24.15 27.30 15.84
N PRO A 157 -24.22 26.54 14.72
CA PRO A 157 -24.86 27.01 13.51
C PRO A 157 -26.35 27.30 13.72
N LYS A 158 -26.88 28.25 12.95
CA LYS A 158 -28.34 28.55 12.94
C LYS A 158 -29.21 27.37 12.49
N THR A 159 -28.62 26.45 11.73
CA THR A 159 -29.29 25.24 11.23
C THR A 159 -28.49 24.02 11.64
N ASN A 160 -29.16 22.93 12.02
CA ASN A 160 -28.48 21.68 12.38
C ASN A 160 -27.85 20.96 11.17
N LYS A 161 -28.13 21.41 9.94
CA LYS A 161 -27.65 20.77 8.71
C LYS A 161 -26.16 21.04 8.50
N ILE A 162 -25.40 19.97 8.29
CA ILE A 162 -23.99 19.99 7.88
C ILE A 162 -23.87 19.15 6.61
N TYR A 163 -23.19 19.67 5.59
CA TYR A 163 -22.97 18.96 4.33
C TYR A 163 -21.62 18.20 4.36
N GLY A 164 -21.69 16.88 4.44
CA GLY A 164 -20.50 16.02 4.35
C GLY A 164 -20.09 15.69 2.93
N TYR A 165 -18.78 15.59 2.69
CA TYR A 165 -18.23 15.16 1.41
C TYR A 165 -17.16 14.09 1.64
N ILE A 166 -17.35 12.91 1.03
CA ILE A 166 -16.40 11.80 1.09
C ILE A 166 -15.65 11.67 -0.24
N TYR A 167 -14.35 11.42 -0.18
CA TYR A 167 -13.57 11.20 -1.39
C TYR A 167 -12.45 10.19 -1.14
N GLY A 168 -12.09 9.45 -2.18
CA GLY A 168 -11.11 8.37 -2.05
C GLY A 168 -10.62 7.90 -3.40
N GLY A 169 -9.31 7.66 -3.48
CA GLY A 169 -8.64 7.21 -4.69
C GLY A 169 -8.24 5.74 -4.68
N SER A 170 -8.18 5.08 -5.83
CA SER A 170 -7.73 3.67 -5.93
C SER A 170 -8.55 2.77 -4.99
N GLY A 171 -7.96 2.07 -4.03
CA GLY A 171 -8.70 1.30 -3.03
C GLY A 171 -9.68 2.14 -2.19
N GLY A 172 -9.41 3.44 -2.01
CA GLY A 172 -10.30 4.38 -1.35
C GLY A 172 -11.60 4.61 -2.13
N SER A 173 -11.58 4.43 -3.45
CA SER A 173 -12.80 4.52 -4.25
C SER A 173 -13.82 3.44 -3.90
N LEU A 174 -13.37 2.23 -3.52
CA LEU A 174 -14.25 1.15 -3.07
C LEU A 174 -14.93 1.52 -1.73
N VAL A 175 -14.17 2.15 -0.83
CA VAL A 175 -14.71 2.65 0.45
C VAL A 175 -15.72 3.78 0.20
N THR A 176 -15.40 4.71 -0.69
CA THR A 176 -16.28 5.81 -1.09
C THR A 176 -17.59 5.30 -1.71
N VAL A 177 -17.52 4.35 -2.66
CA VAL A 177 -18.72 3.74 -3.27
C VAL A 177 -19.53 3.00 -2.21
N GLY A 178 -18.87 2.15 -1.41
CA GLY A 178 -19.52 1.42 -0.33
C GLY A 178 -20.19 2.32 0.70
N ALA A 179 -19.59 3.47 1.01
CA ALA A 179 -20.19 4.49 1.87
C ALA A 179 -21.46 5.08 1.26
N MET A 180 -21.43 5.46 -0.01
CA MET A 180 -22.60 6.05 -0.68
C MET A 180 -23.74 5.05 -0.91
N GLU A 181 -23.45 3.77 -1.11
CA GLU A 181 -24.47 2.71 -1.29
C GLU A 181 -25.12 2.24 0.02
N ASN A 182 -24.43 2.44 1.15
CA ASN A 182 -24.82 1.86 2.44
C ASN A 182 -25.09 2.89 3.54
N THR A 183 -25.02 4.19 3.22
CA THR A 183 -25.33 5.25 4.18
C THR A 183 -26.31 6.28 3.67
N ILE A 184 -27.07 6.89 4.58
CA ILE A 184 -28.04 7.94 4.28
C ILE A 184 -27.84 9.10 5.27
N GLY A 185 -27.75 10.33 4.74
CA GLY A 185 -27.66 11.53 5.58
C GLY A 185 -26.28 11.81 6.20
N ILE A 186 -25.28 10.95 5.98
CA ILE A 186 -23.91 11.16 6.47
C ILE A 186 -23.13 12.08 5.53
N TRP A 187 -23.05 11.71 4.25
CA TRP A 187 -22.41 12.50 3.21
C TRP A 187 -23.44 12.96 2.18
N SER A 188 -23.35 14.23 1.80
CA SER A 188 -24.18 14.88 0.78
C SER A 188 -23.60 14.76 -0.63
N GLY A 189 -22.34 14.37 -0.77
CA GLY A 189 -21.69 14.17 -2.06
C GLY A 189 -20.43 13.33 -1.93
N ALA A 190 -20.01 12.72 -3.04
CA ALA A 190 -18.83 11.88 -3.10
C ALA A 190 -17.98 12.12 -4.34
N LEU A 191 -16.68 11.87 -4.23
CA LEU A 191 -15.75 11.85 -5.37
C LEU A 191 -14.87 10.60 -5.35
N THR A 192 -15.04 9.75 -6.36
CA THR A 192 -14.15 8.61 -6.61
C THR A 192 -13.02 9.05 -7.53
N LEU A 193 -11.77 8.88 -7.09
CA LEU A 193 -10.58 9.18 -7.88
C LEU A 193 -9.96 7.87 -8.37
N VAL A 194 -9.64 7.74 -9.65
CA VAL A 194 -9.00 6.52 -10.21
C VAL A 194 -9.75 5.26 -9.72
N GLN A 195 -11.05 5.19 -10.06
CA GLN A 195 -11.95 4.23 -9.45
C GLN A 195 -11.50 2.79 -9.74
N ALA A 196 -11.44 2.00 -8.68
CA ALA A 196 -11.22 0.57 -8.78
C ALA A 196 -12.46 -0.09 -9.39
N VAL A 197 -12.22 -0.92 -10.39
CA VAL A 197 -13.21 -1.75 -11.09
C VAL A 197 -12.77 -3.21 -10.98
N PRO A 198 -13.64 -4.18 -11.31
CA PRO A 198 -13.31 -5.60 -11.17
C PRO A 198 -11.99 -6.04 -11.84
N VAL A 199 -11.54 -5.32 -12.87
CA VAL A 199 -10.30 -5.62 -13.61
C VAL A 199 -9.07 -4.83 -13.13
N SER A 200 -9.20 -3.92 -12.15
CA SER A 200 -8.11 -3.00 -11.76
C SER A 200 -6.85 -3.71 -11.26
N ILE A 201 -6.99 -4.86 -10.59
CA ILE A 201 -5.86 -5.63 -10.08
C ILE A 201 -5.04 -6.29 -11.20
N ASN A 202 -5.67 -6.54 -12.35
CA ASN A 202 -5.03 -7.18 -13.51
C ASN A 202 -4.05 -6.25 -14.21
N ASN A 203 -4.14 -4.93 -14.00
CA ASN A 203 -3.22 -3.97 -14.62
C ASN A 203 -1.76 -4.21 -14.21
N TRP A 204 -1.50 -4.59 -12.95
CA TRP A 204 -0.12 -4.93 -12.54
C TRP A 204 0.32 -6.26 -13.15
N SER A 205 -0.56 -7.26 -13.13
CA SER A 205 -0.24 -8.60 -13.61
C SER A 205 0.04 -8.62 -15.11
N ILE A 206 -0.75 -7.89 -15.91
CA ILE A 206 -0.54 -7.83 -17.36
C ILE A 206 0.73 -7.08 -17.73
N ARG A 207 1.08 -6.03 -16.98
CA ARG A 207 2.34 -5.30 -17.16
C ARG A 207 3.54 -6.18 -16.88
N ALA A 208 3.52 -6.96 -15.80
CA ALA A 208 4.59 -7.89 -15.49
C ALA A 208 4.63 -9.08 -16.45
N LEU A 209 3.49 -9.59 -16.91
CA LEU A 209 3.44 -10.62 -17.95
C LEU A 209 4.07 -10.12 -19.26
N ALA A 210 3.67 -8.94 -19.73
CA ALA A 210 4.25 -8.34 -20.93
C ALA A 210 5.72 -7.98 -20.73
N GLY A 211 6.09 -7.44 -19.57
CA GLY A 211 7.49 -7.21 -19.20
C GLY A 211 8.30 -8.49 -19.23
N LEU A 212 7.74 -9.60 -18.74
CA LEU A 212 8.39 -10.90 -18.75
C LEU A 212 8.64 -11.40 -20.18
N VAL A 213 7.64 -11.29 -21.05
CA VAL A 213 7.70 -11.76 -22.44
C VAL A 213 8.59 -10.89 -23.31
N LEU A 214 8.56 -9.58 -23.12
CA LEU A 214 9.16 -8.58 -24.01
C LEU A 214 10.57 -8.13 -23.59
N GLU A 215 11.12 -8.62 -22.48
CA GLU A 215 12.36 -8.10 -21.91
C GLU A 215 13.54 -8.12 -22.90
N ASN A 216 13.66 -9.20 -23.69
CA ASN A 216 14.69 -9.34 -24.72
C ASN A 216 14.52 -8.39 -25.92
N LYS A 217 13.39 -7.67 -25.98
CA LYS A 217 13.05 -6.65 -26.99
C LYS A 217 12.97 -5.26 -26.41
N SER A 218 13.33 -5.08 -25.14
CA SER A 218 13.23 -3.81 -24.42
C SER A 218 13.93 -2.68 -25.15
N VAL A 219 15.16 -2.89 -25.64
CA VAL A 219 15.92 -1.87 -26.38
C VAL A 219 15.23 -1.48 -27.68
N GLU A 220 14.80 -2.46 -28.49
CA GLU A 220 14.13 -2.16 -29.76
C GLU A 220 12.78 -1.47 -29.56
N ILE A 221 12.03 -1.84 -28.51
CA ILE A 221 10.76 -1.20 -28.15
C ILE A 221 10.98 0.25 -27.73
N GLU A 222 11.95 0.51 -26.84
CA GLU A 222 12.27 1.86 -26.39
C GLU A 222 12.76 2.73 -27.56
N ASP A 223 13.64 2.22 -28.40
CA ASP A 223 14.17 2.93 -29.57
C ASP A 223 13.08 3.27 -30.59
N ALA A 224 12.09 2.38 -30.78
CA ALA A 224 10.96 2.65 -31.64
C ALA A 224 10.04 3.77 -31.10
N LEU A 225 9.90 3.87 -29.77
CA LEU A 225 8.92 4.77 -29.13
C LEU A 225 9.49 6.12 -28.67
N ARG A 226 10.80 6.21 -28.41
CA ARG A 226 11.45 7.45 -28.01
C ARG A 226 11.35 8.53 -29.10
N PRO A 227 11.48 9.82 -28.73
CA PRO A 227 11.47 10.91 -29.70
C PRO A 227 12.46 10.68 -30.85
N GLY A 228 11.96 10.66 -32.09
CA GLY A 228 12.75 10.38 -33.29
C GLY A 228 12.80 8.91 -33.72
N GLY A 229 12.21 8.00 -32.92
CA GLY A 229 12.03 6.59 -33.26
C GLY A 229 11.03 6.37 -34.40
N SER A 230 10.97 5.13 -34.89
CA SER A 230 10.11 4.74 -36.02
C SER A 230 8.61 4.82 -35.72
N GLY A 231 8.24 4.72 -34.44
CA GLY A 231 6.86 4.49 -33.99
C GLY A 231 6.34 3.07 -34.23
N ASP A 232 7.14 2.20 -34.88
CA ASP A 232 6.76 0.82 -35.18
C ASP A 232 7.44 -0.15 -34.22
N VAL A 233 6.70 -0.50 -33.16
CA VAL A 233 7.11 -1.50 -32.16
C VAL A 233 6.93 -2.94 -32.63
N TYR A 234 6.21 -3.19 -33.72
CA TYR A 234 5.74 -4.52 -34.09
C TYR A 234 6.68 -5.28 -35.02
N SER A 235 7.57 -4.57 -35.73
CA SER A 235 8.47 -5.15 -36.73
C SER A 235 9.48 -6.14 -36.15
N SER A 236 9.88 -5.98 -34.89
CA SER A 236 10.88 -6.80 -34.20
C SER A 236 10.30 -7.92 -33.33
N LEU A 237 8.97 -7.94 -33.15
CA LEU A 237 8.27 -8.88 -32.27
C LEU A 237 7.86 -10.16 -33.00
N SER A 238 8.12 -11.29 -32.37
CA SER A 238 7.53 -12.58 -32.72
C SER A 238 6.01 -12.58 -32.51
N PRO A 239 5.26 -13.56 -33.06
CA PRO A 239 3.82 -13.66 -32.84
C PRO A 239 3.41 -13.70 -31.36
N THR A 240 4.17 -14.40 -30.51
CA THR A 240 3.91 -14.49 -29.06
C THR A 240 4.15 -13.16 -28.37
N GLU A 241 5.26 -12.50 -28.66
CA GLU A 241 5.59 -11.17 -28.12
C GLU A 241 4.55 -10.12 -28.54
N ARG A 242 4.15 -10.14 -29.82
CA ARG A 242 3.10 -9.26 -30.34
C ARG A 242 1.78 -9.47 -29.59
N THR A 243 1.37 -10.72 -29.39
CA THR A 243 0.12 -11.03 -28.67
C THR A 243 0.16 -10.51 -27.23
N ALA A 244 1.29 -10.69 -26.53
CA ALA A 244 1.45 -10.18 -25.16
C ALA A 244 1.42 -8.64 -25.11
N PHE A 245 2.05 -7.97 -26.08
CA PHE A 245 2.03 -6.52 -26.20
C PHE A 245 0.62 -5.96 -26.51
N GLU A 246 -0.10 -6.62 -27.41
CA GLU A 246 -1.48 -6.28 -27.78
C GLU A 246 -2.43 -6.49 -26.60
N GLU A 247 -2.30 -7.59 -25.85
CA GLU A 247 -3.11 -7.86 -24.66
C GLU A 247 -2.87 -6.80 -23.58
N ALA A 248 -1.61 -6.46 -23.29
CA ALA A 248 -1.29 -5.38 -22.36
C ALA A 248 -1.90 -4.04 -22.80
N THR A 249 -1.85 -3.74 -24.10
CA THR A 249 -2.46 -2.54 -24.66
C THR A 249 -3.99 -2.55 -24.53
N ALA A 250 -4.63 -3.69 -24.81
CA ALA A 250 -6.07 -3.86 -24.69
C ALA A 250 -6.56 -3.71 -23.22
N LEU A 251 -5.74 -4.12 -22.26
CA LEU A 251 -5.97 -3.93 -20.82
C LEU A 251 -5.66 -2.51 -20.32
N GLY A 252 -5.27 -1.60 -21.22
CA GLY A 252 -5.12 -0.17 -20.95
C GLY A 252 -3.70 0.29 -20.66
N VAL A 253 -2.68 -0.56 -20.84
CA VAL A 253 -1.28 -0.12 -20.77
C VAL A 253 -0.99 0.73 -22.02
N PRO A 254 -0.66 2.02 -21.88
CA PRO A 254 -0.45 2.87 -23.04
C PRO A 254 0.80 2.44 -23.81
N ILE A 255 0.68 2.27 -25.13
CA ILE A 255 1.80 1.94 -26.03
C ILE A 255 3.01 2.84 -25.75
N LYS A 256 2.79 4.15 -25.63
CA LYS A 256 3.88 5.12 -25.36
C LYS A 256 4.55 4.94 -24.00
N GLY A 257 3.90 4.32 -23.02
CA GLY A 257 4.51 4.05 -21.71
C GLY A 257 5.76 3.18 -21.85
N TRP A 258 5.80 2.30 -22.85
CA TRP A 258 6.94 1.44 -23.15
C TRP A 258 8.18 2.18 -23.69
N GLU A 259 8.14 3.51 -23.87
CA GLU A 259 9.35 4.33 -24.10
C GLU A 259 10.35 4.27 -22.91
N SER A 260 9.83 3.89 -21.75
CA SER A 260 10.59 3.38 -20.61
C SER A 260 10.08 1.98 -20.28
N PHE A 261 10.79 0.98 -20.80
CA PHE A 261 10.45 -0.42 -20.59
C PHE A 261 10.54 -0.78 -19.10
N TYR A 262 11.59 -0.30 -18.42
CA TYR A 262 11.78 -0.53 -17.00
C TYR A 262 10.57 -0.04 -16.19
N GLU A 263 10.17 1.22 -16.34
CA GLU A 263 9.05 1.77 -15.57
C GLU A 263 7.72 1.07 -15.87
N THR A 264 7.52 0.62 -17.11
CA THR A 264 6.27 0.00 -17.54
C THR A 264 6.17 -1.47 -17.18
N GLY A 265 7.19 -2.28 -17.48
CA GLY A 265 7.11 -3.74 -17.39
C GLY A 265 8.04 -4.40 -16.36
N ALA A 266 9.08 -3.71 -15.89
CA ALA A 266 10.16 -4.36 -15.14
C ALA A 266 10.59 -3.67 -13.84
N SER A 267 9.86 -2.64 -13.39
CA SER A 267 10.29 -1.83 -12.26
C SER A 267 10.17 -2.55 -10.93
N GLU A 268 11.06 -2.22 -9.99
CA GLU A 268 10.99 -2.74 -8.62
C GLU A 268 9.64 -2.39 -7.96
N SER A 269 9.11 -1.20 -8.22
CA SER A 269 7.81 -0.78 -7.68
C SER A 269 6.64 -1.61 -8.20
N LEU A 270 6.68 -2.03 -9.47
CA LEU A 270 5.71 -2.96 -10.04
C LEU A 270 5.81 -4.33 -9.35
N TRP A 271 7.02 -4.84 -9.16
CA TRP A 271 7.25 -6.09 -8.46
C TRP A 271 6.75 -6.05 -7.01
N GLU A 272 7.06 -4.98 -6.26
CA GLU A 272 6.57 -4.83 -4.87
C GLU A 272 5.05 -4.77 -4.82
N SER A 273 4.42 -4.06 -5.76
CA SER A 273 2.95 -3.97 -5.86
C SER A 273 2.34 -5.35 -6.12
N LEU A 274 2.94 -6.13 -7.03
CA LEU A 274 2.50 -7.49 -7.31
C LEU A 274 2.65 -8.40 -6.10
N ARG A 275 3.81 -8.43 -5.45
CA ARG A 275 4.05 -9.25 -4.27
C ARG A 275 3.08 -8.93 -3.15
N THR A 276 2.95 -7.66 -2.79
CA THR A 276 2.23 -7.23 -1.58
C THR A 276 0.72 -7.19 -1.77
N VAL A 277 0.24 -7.02 -3.01
CA VAL A 277 -1.19 -6.92 -3.32
C VAL A 277 -1.70 -8.19 -3.98
N SER A 278 -1.32 -8.43 -5.24
CA SER A 278 -1.88 -9.52 -6.06
C SER A 278 -1.44 -10.90 -5.55
N GLY A 279 -0.13 -11.13 -5.43
CA GLY A 279 0.44 -12.40 -4.98
C GLY A 279 -0.04 -12.77 -3.57
N ALA A 280 0.07 -11.84 -2.62
CA ALA A 280 -0.43 -12.05 -1.27
C ALA A 280 -1.94 -12.34 -1.22
N ALA A 281 -2.75 -11.76 -2.11
CA ALA A 281 -4.17 -12.07 -2.19
C ALA A 281 -4.41 -13.48 -2.76
N VAL A 282 -3.75 -13.83 -3.87
CA VAL A 282 -3.86 -15.16 -4.50
C VAL A 282 -3.46 -16.25 -3.51
N THR A 283 -2.29 -16.16 -2.86
CA THR A 283 -1.84 -17.18 -1.88
C THR A 283 -2.80 -17.35 -0.70
N ARG A 284 -3.48 -16.28 -0.25
CA ARG A 284 -4.49 -16.39 0.82
C ARG A 284 -5.78 -17.05 0.35
N MET A 285 -6.20 -16.80 -0.88
CA MET A 285 -7.46 -17.30 -1.44
C MET A 285 -7.32 -18.72 -1.99
N ASP A 286 -6.18 -19.03 -2.60
CA ASP A 286 -5.82 -20.32 -3.18
C ASP A 286 -4.38 -20.68 -2.78
N PRO A 287 -4.19 -21.30 -1.61
CA PRO A 287 -2.88 -21.71 -1.13
C PRO A 287 -2.19 -22.76 -2.03
N THR A 288 -2.95 -23.46 -2.88
CA THR A 288 -2.46 -24.48 -3.81
C THR A 288 -2.10 -23.94 -5.19
N TYR A 289 -2.39 -22.66 -5.46
CA TYR A 289 -2.24 -22.04 -6.78
C TYR A 289 -0.89 -22.31 -7.44
N VAL A 290 0.19 -22.23 -6.67
CA VAL A 290 1.57 -22.34 -7.18
C VAL A 290 1.87 -23.77 -7.64
N ASP A 291 1.54 -24.75 -6.80
CA ASP A 291 1.73 -26.15 -7.14
C ASP A 291 0.85 -26.52 -8.35
N ASP A 292 -0.37 -26.00 -8.38
CA ASP A 292 -1.31 -26.18 -9.48
C ASP A 292 -0.81 -25.54 -10.77
N PHE A 293 -0.25 -24.33 -10.70
CA PHE A 293 0.29 -23.58 -11.84
C PHE A 293 1.34 -24.38 -12.60
N TRP A 294 2.23 -25.06 -11.86
CA TRP A 294 3.30 -25.84 -12.45
C TRP A 294 2.90 -27.27 -12.84
N ASN A 295 1.91 -27.87 -12.16
CA ASN A 295 1.65 -29.31 -12.27
C ASN A 295 0.29 -29.70 -12.86
N LYS A 296 -0.71 -28.81 -12.89
CA LYS A 296 -2.06 -29.13 -13.38
C LYS A 296 -2.29 -28.63 -14.82
N PRO A 297 -3.04 -29.36 -15.65
CA PRO A 297 -3.42 -28.90 -16.98
C PRO A 297 -4.31 -27.66 -16.91
N GLY A 298 -4.16 -26.76 -17.89
CA GLY A 298 -4.88 -25.48 -17.97
C GLY A 298 -4.12 -24.28 -17.40
N TYR A 299 -2.95 -24.51 -16.79
CA TYR A 299 -2.04 -23.46 -16.34
C TYR A 299 -0.84 -23.31 -17.27
N LEU A 300 -0.36 -22.07 -17.39
CA LEU A 300 0.72 -21.72 -18.32
C LEU A 300 2.05 -22.44 -17.99
N GLY A 301 2.30 -22.73 -16.71
CA GLY A 301 3.47 -23.48 -16.26
C GLY A 301 3.55 -24.89 -16.86
N SER A 302 2.42 -25.58 -17.01
CA SER A 302 2.32 -26.93 -17.59
C SER A 302 1.96 -26.96 -19.08
N GLU A 303 1.54 -25.82 -19.64
CA GLU A 303 1.05 -25.73 -21.02
C GLU A 303 2.17 -25.85 -22.08
N HIS A 304 1.97 -26.69 -23.09
CA HIS A 304 2.86 -26.79 -24.26
C HIS A 304 2.56 -25.72 -25.31
N SER A 305 2.86 -24.46 -24.99
CA SER A 305 2.78 -23.33 -25.92
C SER A 305 4.05 -22.49 -25.90
N SER A 306 4.25 -21.64 -26.91
CA SER A 306 5.40 -20.73 -26.97
C SER A 306 5.46 -19.80 -25.75
N LEU A 307 4.31 -19.38 -25.21
CA LEU A 307 4.26 -18.57 -23.99
C LEU A 307 4.65 -19.40 -22.75
N GLY A 308 4.15 -20.63 -22.64
CA GLY A 308 4.53 -21.55 -21.56
C GLY A 308 6.03 -21.89 -21.59
N GLU A 309 6.63 -22.00 -22.78
CA GLU A 309 8.08 -22.17 -22.93
C GLU A 309 8.88 -20.97 -22.45
N ILE A 310 8.40 -19.73 -22.67
CA ILE A 310 9.03 -18.52 -22.13
C ILE A 310 9.02 -18.59 -20.59
N PHE A 311 7.87 -18.89 -19.98
CA PHE A 311 7.77 -19.01 -18.51
C PHE A 311 8.68 -20.09 -17.93
N ARG A 312 8.66 -21.31 -18.50
CA ARG A 312 9.50 -22.41 -18.02
C ARG A 312 10.99 -22.15 -18.16
N LYS A 313 11.42 -21.33 -19.13
CA LYS A 313 12.83 -20.95 -19.29
C LYS A 313 13.32 -20.02 -18.18
N GLU A 314 12.41 -19.28 -17.55
CA GLU A 314 12.74 -18.42 -16.41
C GLU A 314 12.79 -19.18 -15.09
N MET A 315 12.09 -20.32 -15.00
CA MET A 315 12.01 -21.13 -13.80
C MET A 315 13.40 -21.52 -13.28
N LEU A 316 13.73 -21.01 -12.10
CA LEU A 316 14.88 -21.45 -11.33
C LEU A 316 14.48 -22.55 -10.36
N ASP A 317 15.12 -23.72 -10.48
CA ASP A 317 14.96 -24.84 -9.54
C ASP A 317 16.31 -25.54 -9.34
N TYR A 318 17.04 -25.16 -8.29
CA TYR A 318 18.27 -25.83 -7.90
C TYR A 318 18.67 -25.55 -6.45
N LYS A 319 19.50 -26.43 -5.89
CA LYS A 319 20.10 -26.25 -4.56
C LYS A 319 21.45 -25.53 -4.66
N THR A 320 21.71 -24.63 -3.71
CA THR A 320 22.98 -23.89 -3.56
C THR A 320 23.35 -23.80 -2.08
N SER A 321 24.56 -23.34 -1.76
CA SER A 321 25.04 -23.22 -0.37
C SER A 321 25.38 -21.78 -0.02
N ILE A 322 25.10 -21.36 1.22
CA ILE A 322 25.56 -20.07 1.75
C ILE A 322 27.06 -20.15 2.09
N ILE A 323 27.88 -19.39 1.38
CA ILE A 323 29.32 -19.25 1.62
C ILE A 323 29.59 -18.27 2.76
N SER A 324 28.98 -17.08 2.72
CA SER A 324 29.20 -16.04 3.73
C SER A 324 28.01 -15.10 3.84
N ILE A 325 27.86 -14.47 5.00
CA ILE A 325 26.75 -13.55 5.30
C ILE A 325 27.30 -12.14 5.49
N ARG A 326 26.87 -11.20 4.66
CA ARG A 326 27.17 -9.79 4.83
C ARG A 326 26.15 -9.17 5.77
N ARG A 327 26.62 -8.54 6.85
CA ARG A 327 25.79 -7.89 7.86
C ARG A 327 25.92 -6.37 7.77
N GLY A 328 24.79 -5.69 7.94
CA GLY A 328 24.69 -4.23 7.98
C GLY A 328 24.72 -3.70 9.40
N VAL A 329 24.04 -2.57 9.61
CA VAL A 329 23.86 -1.95 10.92
C VAL A 329 23.17 -2.93 11.87
N ASN A 330 23.55 -2.94 13.15
CA ASN A 330 23.01 -3.83 14.20
C ASN A 330 23.18 -5.34 13.92
N GLN A 331 24.17 -5.74 13.11
CA GLN A 331 24.45 -7.15 12.77
C GLN A 331 23.32 -7.86 11.99
N ILE A 332 22.37 -7.10 11.43
CA ILE A 332 21.28 -7.65 10.61
C ILE A 332 21.87 -8.09 9.25
N PRO A 333 21.60 -9.32 8.77
CA PRO A 333 21.98 -9.74 7.43
C PRO A 333 21.41 -8.82 6.35
N VAL A 334 22.25 -8.38 5.41
CA VAL A 334 21.86 -7.52 4.27
C VAL A 334 22.27 -8.11 2.91
N GLY A 335 23.01 -9.21 2.90
CA GLY A 335 23.39 -9.91 1.68
C GLY A 335 24.05 -11.25 1.96
N LEU A 336 24.09 -12.10 0.94
CA LEU A 336 24.70 -13.43 1.00
C LEU A 336 25.68 -13.60 -0.15
N THR A 337 26.73 -14.38 0.09
CA THR A 337 27.51 -15.01 -0.98
C THR A 337 27.06 -16.46 -1.08
N LEU A 338 26.67 -16.90 -2.27
CA LEU A 338 26.21 -18.24 -2.58
C LEU A 338 27.25 -18.98 -3.43
N GLU A 339 27.27 -20.30 -3.34
CA GLU A 339 28.11 -21.16 -4.19
C GLU A 339 27.78 -20.97 -5.68
N LYS A 340 26.47 -20.96 -5.96
CA LYS A 340 25.86 -20.56 -7.23
C LYS A 340 24.73 -19.58 -6.92
N ALA A 341 24.88 -18.30 -7.29
CA ALA A 341 23.77 -17.35 -7.19
C ALA A 341 22.77 -17.56 -8.33
N PRO A 342 21.52 -17.11 -8.16
CA PRO A 342 20.55 -17.03 -9.25
C PRO A 342 21.12 -16.24 -10.42
N GLU A 343 21.35 -16.92 -11.54
CA GLU A 343 21.64 -16.26 -12.81
C GLU A 343 20.31 -15.91 -13.45
N SER A 344 19.76 -14.77 -13.09
CA SER A 344 18.65 -14.17 -13.82
C SER A 344 19.18 -12.96 -14.57
N ALA A 345 18.87 -12.87 -15.86
CA ALA A 345 19.09 -11.64 -16.63
C ALA A 345 18.21 -10.48 -16.11
N ARG A 346 17.28 -10.77 -15.20
CA ARG A 346 16.18 -9.91 -14.82
C ARG A 346 16.41 -9.23 -13.47
N THR A 347 15.85 -8.04 -13.31
CA THR A 347 16.01 -7.19 -12.12
C THR A 347 15.05 -7.50 -10.97
N TYR A 348 14.41 -8.68 -10.97
CA TYR A 348 13.40 -9.02 -9.97
C TYR A 348 14.00 -9.64 -8.71
N TRP A 349 13.24 -9.54 -7.63
CA TRP A 349 13.52 -10.24 -6.39
C TRP A 349 13.01 -11.69 -6.49
N LEU A 350 13.81 -12.61 -5.98
CA LEU A 350 13.60 -14.05 -5.99
C LEU A 350 13.40 -14.54 -4.57
N ASP A 351 12.50 -15.48 -4.36
CA ASP A 351 12.40 -16.18 -3.09
C ASP A 351 13.39 -17.34 -3.06
N ILE A 352 13.97 -17.63 -1.90
CA ILE A 352 14.84 -18.77 -1.67
C ILE A 352 14.30 -19.48 -0.42
N ILE A 353 14.07 -20.77 -0.55
CA ILE A 353 13.68 -21.62 0.58
C ILE A 353 14.95 -22.02 1.33
N LEU A 354 15.02 -21.68 2.61
CA LEU A 354 16.07 -22.15 3.50
C LEU A 354 15.77 -23.59 3.89
N LEU A 355 16.75 -24.49 3.71
CA LEU A 355 16.61 -25.89 4.12
C LEU A 355 17.48 -26.18 5.34
N SER A 356 16.99 -27.08 6.20
CA SER A 356 17.76 -27.68 7.27
C SER A 356 18.80 -28.66 6.72
N LYS A 357 19.69 -29.16 7.57
CA LYS A 357 20.64 -30.23 7.19
C LYS A 357 19.93 -31.51 6.75
N ASP A 358 18.72 -31.74 7.25
CA ASP A 358 17.89 -32.90 6.92
C ASP A 358 17.00 -32.66 5.70
N GLY A 359 17.07 -31.46 5.09
CA GLY A 359 16.30 -31.10 3.89
C GLY A 359 14.92 -30.51 4.15
N GLU A 360 14.56 -30.26 5.42
CA GLU A 360 13.29 -29.65 5.82
C GLU A 360 13.28 -28.14 5.55
N ALA A 361 12.15 -27.60 5.09
CA ALA A 361 12.00 -26.16 4.87
C ALA A 361 11.94 -25.41 6.20
N LEU A 362 12.92 -24.52 6.43
CA LEU A 362 13.01 -23.68 7.63
C LEU A 362 12.29 -22.34 7.47
N GLY A 363 12.10 -21.89 6.23
CA GLY A 363 11.48 -20.61 5.92
C GLY A 363 11.89 -20.11 4.55
N LYS A 364 11.43 -18.92 4.21
CA LYS A 364 11.66 -18.28 2.92
C LYS A 364 12.33 -16.93 3.11
N ILE A 365 13.31 -16.63 2.28
CA ILE A 365 13.93 -15.30 2.20
C ILE A 365 13.81 -14.76 0.79
N THR A 366 13.59 -13.47 0.65
CA THR A 366 13.54 -12.77 -0.63
C THR A 366 14.90 -12.11 -0.87
N VAL A 367 15.49 -12.35 -2.03
CA VAL A 367 16.84 -11.89 -2.40
C VAL A 367 16.87 -11.34 -3.82
N LYS A 368 17.89 -10.55 -4.16
CA LYS A 368 18.12 -10.08 -5.53
C LYS A 368 19.58 -10.27 -5.91
N GLY A 369 19.83 -10.85 -7.08
CA GLY A 369 21.17 -10.97 -7.66
C GLY A 369 21.79 -9.60 -7.90
N ARG A 370 23.10 -9.47 -7.71
CA ARG A 370 23.81 -8.25 -8.07
C ARG A 370 24.20 -8.31 -9.55
N ASN A 371 23.91 -7.24 -10.28
CA ASN A 371 24.30 -7.09 -11.68
C ASN A 371 25.76 -6.63 -11.77
N ASP A 372 26.67 -7.40 -11.18
CA ASP A 372 28.11 -7.25 -11.31
C ASP A 372 28.72 -8.60 -11.75
N ASN A 373 29.87 -8.57 -12.44
CA ASN A 373 30.55 -9.76 -13.01
C ASN A 373 30.94 -10.84 -11.97
N ASN A 374 30.51 -10.70 -10.72
CA ASN A 374 30.76 -11.61 -9.61
C ASN A 374 29.44 -12.30 -9.21
N ASN A 375 28.99 -13.23 -10.07
CA ASN A 375 27.75 -14.06 -10.06
C ASN A 375 27.52 -14.94 -8.80
N LYS A 376 27.96 -14.50 -7.63
CA LYS A 376 27.83 -15.23 -6.36
C LYS A 376 27.17 -14.43 -5.26
N THR A 377 26.94 -13.13 -5.45
CA THR A 377 26.38 -12.29 -4.37
C THR A 377 24.93 -11.93 -4.62
N VAL A 378 24.13 -11.97 -3.55
CA VAL A 378 22.74 -11.53 -3.53
C VAL A 378 22.52 -10.53 -2.40
N THR A 379 21.63 -9.56 -2.63
CA THR A 379 21.15 -8.62 -1.62
C THR A 379 19.87 -9.16 -1.00
N LEU A 380 19.70 -9.01 0.31
CA LEU A 380 18.48 -9.42 1.00
C LEU A 380 17.45 -8.30 0.93
N HIS A 381 16.19 -8.66 0.64
CA HIS A 381 15.08 -7.72 0.73
C HIS A 381 14.92 -7.23 2.18
N HIS A 382 14.55 -5.96 2.34
CA HIS A 382 14.47 -5.33 3.66
C HIS A 382 13.28 -5.85 4.51
N ASP A 383 12.22 -6.34 3.87
CA ASP A 383 11.05 -6.93 4.54
C ASP A 383 11.21 -8.41 4.91
N ASN A 384 12.43 -8.98 4.82
CA ASN A 384 12.65 -10.35 5.26
C ASN A 384 12.37 -10.50 6.75
N ASP A 385 11.71 -11.60 7.13
CA ASP A 385 11.43 -11.92 8.53
C ASP A 385 12.74 -12.08 9.33
N LEU A 386 12.92 -11.26 10.36
CA LEU A 386 14.10 -11.28 11.22
C LEU A 386 14.29 -12.63 11.92
N ALA A 387 13.21 -13.34 12.25
CA ALA A 387 13.28 -14.69 12.82
C ALA A 387 13.91 -15.66 11.82
N ILE A 388 13.51 -15.60 10.54
CA ILE A 388 14.09 -16.43 9.48
C ILE A 388 15.54 -16.02 9.19
N LEU A 389 15.85 -14.72 9.14
CA LEU A 389 17.22 -14.24 8.96
C LEU A 389 18.16 -14.69 10.08
N SER A 390 17.65 -14.89 11.30
CA SER A 390 18.43 -15.39 12.44
C SER A 390 18.88 -16.85 12.26
N LEU A 391 18.23 -17.61 11.38
CA LEU A 391 18.55 -19.00 11.08
C LEU A 391 19.68 -19.16 10.06
N LEU A 392 20.13 -18.07 9.42
CA LEU A 392 21.20 -18.11 8.43
C LEU A 392 22.53 -18.52 9.06
N GLN A 393 23.14 -19.59 8.53
CA GLN A 393 24.43 -20.11 8.97
C GLN A 393 25.42 -20.17 7.78
N GLU A 394 26.67 -19.79 8.04
CA GLU A 394 27.77 -19.90 7.07
C GLU A 394 28.24 -21.36 6.95
N GLY A 395 28.41 -21.85 5.72
CA GLY A 395 28.96 -23.18 5.44
C GLY A 395 27.93 -24.32 5.50
N LYS A 396 27.91 -25.15 4.44
CA LYS A 396 27.07 -26.37 4.24
C LYS A 396 25.56 -26.28 4.57
N SER A 397 25.03 -25.09 4.84
CA SER A 397 23.59 -24.82 4.83
C SER A 397 23.14 -24.85 3.37
N SER A 398 22.39 -25.88 2.98
CA SER A 398 21.77 -25.93 1.65
C SER A 398 20.56 -25.01 1.63
N THR A 399 20.46 -24.17 0.61
CA THR A 399 19.25 -23.42 0.29
C THR A 399 18.73 -23.89 -1.05
N HIS A 400 17.42 -23.91 -1.20
CA HIS A 400 16.76 -24.23 -2.46
C HIS A 400 16.34 -22.92 -3.11
N VAL A 401 17.00 -22.59 -4.21
CA VAL A 401 16.55 -21.51 -5.09
C VAL A 401 15.41 -22.08 -5.90
N THR A 402 14.21 -21.62 -5.58
CA THR A 402 13.04 -21.79 -6.42
C THR A 402 12.66 -20.41 -6.93
N ASP A 403 12.06 -20.30 -8.11
CA ASP A 403 11.39 -19.05 -8.42
C ASP A 403 10.36 -18.73 -7.33
N PRO A 404 10.05 -17.44 -7.14
CA PRO A 404 8.99 -17.11 -6.24
C PRO A 404 7.69 -17.80 -6.64
N PRO A 405 6.83 -18.10 -5.67
CA PRO A 405 5.49 -18.62 -5.89
C PRO A 405 4.54 -17.57 -6.50
N TRP A 406 4.95 -16.84 -7.55
CA TRP A 406 4.07 -15.88 -8.24
C TRP A 406 3.30 -16.54 -9.38
#